data_AF-A0A3D2M2G3-F1
#
_entry.id   AF-A0A3D2M2G3-F1
#
_cell.length_a   1.000
_cell.length_b   1.000
_cell.length_c   1.000
_cell.angle_alpha   90.00
_cell.angle_beta   90.00
_cell.angle_gamma   90.00
#
_symmetry.space_group_name_H-M   'P 1'
#
loop_
_entity.id
_entity.type
_entity.pdbx_description
1 polymer ?
#
loop_
_entity_poly.entity_id
_entity_poly.type
_entity_poly.pdbx_seq_one_letter_code
_entity_poly.pdbx_strand_id
1 'polypeptide(L)'
;ILDDMASILEQREEIARRYEEQLGDHFDLQHQQPYSQRNHSYFPIALANEDQLLRCRTALNAKGINPRRYFYPSLDTLGYLQPQPPQIQSRSLSRRVLCLPIYPGLPRHIQNTVIQTLLDESSRRSQPQNTRFCPQINASELMEHRLSLPDSECKRIY
;
A
#
# COMPACT_ATOMS: atom_id res chain seq x y z
N ILE A 1 23.59 -3.34 -24.11
CA ILE A 1 22.39 -3.90 -23.45
C ILE A 1 22.64 -5.31 -22.93
N LEU A 2 22.95 -6.31 -23.77
CA LEU A 2 23.28 -7.67 -23.31
C LEU A 2 24.58 -7.69 -22.47
N ASP A 3 25.61 -6.98 -22.94
CA ASP A 3 26.91 -6.90 -22.23
C ASP A 3 26.82 -6.21 -20.87
N ASP A 4 25.84 -5.32 -20.69
CA ASP A 4 25.63 -4.56 -19.46
C ASP A 4 24.74 -5.30 -18.44
N MET A 5 24.17 -6.46 -18.80
CA MET A 5 23.18 -7.16 -17.96
C MET A 5 23.72 -7.53 -16.59
N ALA A 6 24.97 -8.00 -16.51
CA ALA A 6 25.59 -8.38 -15.24
C ALA A 6 25.69 -7.18 -14.30
N SER A 7 26.19 -6.04 -14.80
CA SER A 7 26.28 -4.81 -14.00
C SER A 7 24.91 -4.26 -13.59
N ILE A 8 23.90 -4.37 -14.47
CA ILE A 8 22.52 -3.98 -14.17
C ILE A 8 21.95 -4.81 -13.01
N LEU A 9 22.17 -6.13 -13.04
CA LEU A 9 21.69 -7.03 -11.99
C LEU A 9 22.41 -6.76 -10.66
N GLU A 10 23.72 -6.60 -10.69
CA GLU A 10 24.54 -6.29 -9.51
C GLU A 10 24.09 -4.97 -8.83
N GLN A 11 23.90 -3.90 -9.60
CA GLN A 11 23.43 -2.63 -9.04
C GLN A 11 22.03 -2.74 -8.43
N ARG A 12 21.13 -3.49 -9.05
CA ARG A 12 19.78 -3.71 -8.50
C ARG A 12 19.82 -4.56 -7.23
N GLU A 13 20.68 -5.58 -7.20
CA GLU A 13 20.91 -6.39 -6.00
C GLU A 13 21.44 -5.53 -4.84
N GLU A 14 22.41 -4.64 -5.08
CA GLU A 14 22.91 -3.72 -4.04
C GLU A 14 21.80 -2.82 -3.48
N ILE A 15 20.99 -2.23 -4.38
CA ILE A 15 19.85 -1.39 -4.00
C ILE A 15 18.85 -2.22 -3.17
N ALA A 16 18.49 -3.42 -3.63
CA ALA A 16 17.54 -4.30 -2.96
C ALA A 16 18.03 -4.70 -1.57
N ARG A 17 19.28 -5.17 -1.45
CA ARG A 17 19.90 -5.55 -0.18
C ARG A 17 19.84 -4.41 0.84
N ARG A 18 20.13 -3.18 0.42
CA ARG A 18 20.05 -2.02 1.30
C ARG A 18 18.62 -1.72 1.76
N TYR A 19 17.61 -1.94 0.92
CA TYR A 19 16.23 -1.85 1.37
C TYR A 19 15.88 -2.98 2.35
N GLU A 20 16.29 -4.22 2.09
CA GLU A 20 16.06 -5.36 2.99
C GLU A 20 16.65 -5.10 4.38
N GLU A 21 17.92 -4.69 4.44
CA GLU A 21 18.63 -4.38 5.68
C GLU A 21 17.97 -3.25 6.50
N GLN A 22 17.40 -2.24 5.84
CA GLN A 22 16.89 -1.03 6.51
C GLN A 22 15.39 -1.06 6.78
N LEU A 23 14.63 -1.88 6.04
CA LEU A 23 13.17 -1.92 6.09
C LEU A 23 12.64 -3.26 6.61
N GLY A 24 13.45 -4.32 6.67
CA GLY A 24 13.02 -5.68 7.04
C GLY A 24 12.40 -5.80 8.43
N ASP A 25 12.84 -4.97 9.38
CA ASP A 25 12.29 -4.96 10.75
C ASP A 25 11.01 -4.11 10.89
N HIS A 26 10.64 -3.37 9.85
CA HIS A 26 9.55 -2.38 9.88
C HIS A 26 8.37 -2.72 8.97
N PHE A 27 8.61 -3.48 7.90
CA PHE A 27 7.62 -3.81 6.88
C PHE A 27 7.69 -5.29 6.51
N ASP A 28 6.56 -5.82 6.04
CA ASP A 28 6.50 -7.18 5.51
C ASP A 28 7.09 -7.20 4.09
N LEU A 29 8.18 -7.97 3.93
CA LEU A 29 8.94 -8.07 2.69
C LEU A 29 8.63 -9.39 1.96
N GLN A 30 8.80 -9.39 0.65
CA GLN A 30 8.69 -10.64 -0.11
C GLN A 30 9.81 -11.60 0.33
N HIS A 31 9.45 -12.86 0.60
CA HIS A 31 10.41 -13.95 0.86
C HIS A 31 10.77 -14.69 -0.43
N GLN A 32 12.03 -15.06 -0.58
CA GLN A 32 12.49 -15.84 -1.73
C GLN A 32 12.01 -17.28 -1.58
N GLN A 33 11.47 -17.85 -2.66
CA GLN A 33 11.05 -19.24 -2.65
C GLN A 33 12.26 -20.16 -2.91
N PRO A 34 12.28 -21.38 -2.35
CA PRO A 34 13.28 -22.37 -2.70
C PRO A 34 13.38 -22.55 -4.22
N TYR A 35 14.60 -22.75 -4.72
CA TYR A 35 14.88 -22.96 -6.16
C TYR A 35 14.50 -21.79 -7.08
N SER A 36 14.32 -20.57 -6.54
CA SER A 36 14.13 -19.34 -7.33
C SER A 36 15.37 -18.45 -7.28
N GLN A 37 15.56 -17.62 -8.31
CA GLN A 37 16.55 -16.54 -8.34
C GLN A 37 15.83 -15.20 -8.50
N ARG A 38 16.33 -14.17 -7.81
CA ARG A 38 15.80 -12.81 -7.90
C ARG A 38 16.59 -12.02 -8.92
N ASN A 39 15.89 -11.31 -9.79
CA ASN A 39 16.51 -10.36 -10.74
C ASN A 39 16.34 -8.89 -10.29
N HIS A 40 15.79 -8.68 -9.09
CA HIS A 40 15.60 -7.37 -8.45
C HIS A 40 14.92 -6.33 -9.35
N SER A 41 13.95 -6.74 -10.18
CA SER A 41 13.25 -5.85 -11.12
C SER A 41 12.28 -4.87 -10.45
N TYR A 42 11.81 -5.21 -9.26
CA TYR A 42 10.96 -4.37 -8.41
C TYR A 42 11.24 -4.72 -6.94
N PHE A 43 10.98 -3.78 -6.05
CA PHE A 43 11.13 -3.99 -4.60
C PHE A 43 9.80 -3.68 -3.91
N PRO A 44 8.93 -4.68 -3.70
CA PRO A 44 7.65 -4.50 -3.05
C PRO A 44 7.80 -4.56 -1.53
N ILE A 45 7.11 -3.65 -0.83
CA ILE A 45 6.90 -3.72 0.61
C ILE A 45 5.41 -3.79 0.90
N ALA A 46 5.01 -4.58 1.88
CA ALA A 46 3.64 -4.65 2.36
C ALA A 46 3.50 -3.84 3.65
N LEU A 47 2.63 -2.84 3.61
CA LEU A 47 2.30 -1.98 4.75
C LEU A 47 1.19 -2.59 5.61
N ALA A 48 0.98 -2.04 6.80
CA ALA A 48 -0.02 -2.55 7.74
C ALA A 48 -1.44 -2.45 7.18
N ASN A 49 -1.75 -1.38 6.45
CA ASN A 49 -3.05 -1.13 5.82
C ASN A 49 -2.94 -0.13 4.66
N GLU A 50 -4.05 0.05 3.93
CA GLU A 50 -4.10 0.97 2.78
C GLU A 50 -3.90 2.44 3.18
N ASP A 51 -4.38 2.87 4.36
CA ASP A 51 -4.20 4.25 4.80
C ASP A 51 -2.72 4.58 5.00
N GLN A 52 -1.96 3.68 5.62
CA GLN A 52 -0.51 3.83 5.76
C GLN A 52 0.16 3.89 4.38
N LEU A 53 -0.23 3.00 3.45
CA LEU A 53 0.27 3.02 2.09
C LEU A 53 0.03 4.37 1.40
N LEU A 54 -1.19 4.91 1.52
CA LEU A 54 -1.56 6.17 0.88
C LEU A 54 -0.79 7.36 1.47
N ARG A 55 -0.55 7.36 2.79
CA ARG A 55 0.31 8.37 3.44
C ARG A 55 1.75 8.27 2.95
N CYS A 56 2.36 7.08 2.97
CA CYS A 56 3.71 6.85 2.47
C CYS A 56 3.87 7.29 1.01
N ARG A 57 2.92 6.88 0.15
CA ARG A 57 2.91 7.27 -1.27
C ARG A 57 2.82 8.79 -1.43
N THR A 58 1.94 9.45 -0.68
CA THR A 58 1.77 10.90 -0.74
C THR A 58 3.04 11.63 -0.29
N ALA A 59 3.64 11.19 0.81
CA ALA A 59 4.87 11.75 1.35
C ALA A 59 6.06 11.59 0.39
N LEU A 60 6.17 10.45 -0.30
CA LEU A 60 7.17 10.21 -1.34
C LEU A 60 6.93 11.07 -2.58
N ASN A 61 5.69 11.13 -3.06
CA ASN A 61 5.32 11.95 -4.22
C ASN A 61 5.63 13.44 -3.98
N ALA A 62 5.37 13.95 -2.77
CA ALA A 62 5.68 15.33 -2.39
C ALA A 62 7.19 15.65 -2.45
N LYS A 63 8.05 14.62 -2.39
CA LYS A 63 9.51 14.71 -2.54
C LYS A 63 9.98 14.40 -3.97
N GLY A 64 9.07 14.35 -4.94
CA GLY A 64 9.37 14.03 -6.34
C GLY A 64 9.66 12.55 -6.61
N ILE A 65 9.41 11.66 -5.64
CA ILE A 65 9.65 10.23 -5.77
C ILE A 65 8.33 9.52 -6.03
N ASN A 66 8.22 8.81 -7.15
CA ASN A 66 6.97 8.19 -7.60
C ASN A 66 6.99 6.67 -7.40
N PRO A 67 6.61 6.15 -6.21
CA PRO A 67 6.44 4.71 -6.00
C PRO A 67 5.20 4.19 -6.74
N ARG A 68 5.18 2.90 -7.05
CA ARG A 68 4.11 2.25 -7.84
C ARG A 68 3.29 1.29 -6.98
N ARG A 69 2.03 1.04 -7.32
CA ARG A 69 1.16 0.06 -6.64
C ARG A 69 0.96 -1.17 -7.54
N TYR A 70 1.98 -2.01 -7.65
CA TYR A 70 1.85 -3.27 -8.40
C TYR A 70 1.61 -4.44 -7.43
N PHE A 71 0.62 -5.32 -7.66
CA PHE A 71 -0.49 -5.25 -8.63
C PHE A 71 -1.77 -4.86 -7.90
N TYR A 72 -2.34 -3.71 -8.25
CA TYR A 72 -3.60 -3.20 -7.69
C TYR A 72 -4.53 -2.70 -8.82
N PRO A 73 -5.85 -2.97 -8.75
CA PRO A 73 -6.52 -3.80 -7.75
C PRO A 73 -6.33 -5.31 -8.03
N SER A 74 -6.81 -6.17 -7.12
CA SER A 74 -6.82 -7.62 -7.33
C SER A 74 -7.62 -7.99 -8.59
N LEU A 75 -7.12 -8.92 -9.40
CA LEU A 75 -7.70 -9.23 -10.73
C LEU A 75 -9.16 -9.68 -10.67
N ASP A 76 -9.55 -10.38 -9.61
CA ASP A 76 -10.93 -10.83 -9.38
C ASP A 76 -11.92 -9.70 -9.12
N THR A 77 -11.45 -8.45 -9.00
CA THR A 77 -12.30 -7.26 -8.86
C THR A 77 -12.50 -6.50 -10.18
N LEU A 78 -11.81 -6.92 -11.25
CA LEU A 78 -11.89 -6.24 -12.54
C LEU A 78 -13.22 -6.59 -13.23
N GLY A 79 -14.00 -5.55 -13.56
CA GLY A 79 -15.36 -5.71 -14.11
C GLY A 79 -15.41 -6.55 -15.38
N TYR A 80 -14.42 -6.41 -16.26
CA TYR A 80 -14.33 -7.13 -17.53
C TYR A 80 -13.89 -8.60 -17.38
N LEU A 81 -13.47 -9.03 -16.18
CA LEU A 81 -13.15 -10.44 -15.90
C LEU A 81 -14.31 -11.16 -15.19
N GLN A 82 -15.41 -10.46 -14.88
CA GLN A 82 -16.50 -11.03 -14.10
C GLN A 82 -17.32 -12.06 -14.88
N PRO A 83 -17.88 -13.07 -14.18
CA PRO A 83 -17.80 -13.29 -12.72
C PRO A 83 -16.49 -13.97 -12.27
N GLN A 84 -15.98 -13.60 -11.10
CA GLN A 84 -14.84 -14.28 -10.46
C GLN A 84 -15.12 -14.61 -8.99
N PRO A 85 -14.63 -15.76 -8.49
CA PRO A 85 -14.68 -16.05 -7.05
C PRO A 85 -13.78 -15.06 -6.28
N PRO A 86 -14.25 -14.52 -5.13
CA PRO A 86 -13.46 -13.57 -4.34
C PRO A 86 -12.09 -14.12 -3.90
N GLN A 87 -11.02 -13.41 -4.25
CA GLN A 87 -9.64 -13.73 -3.84
C GLN A 87 -9.24 -12.91 -2.60
N ILE A 88 -9.71 -13.32 -1.42
CA ILE A 88 -9.58 -12.54 -0.17
C ILE A 88 -8.12 -12.16 0.15
N GLN A 89 -7.19 -13.10 0.01
CA GLN A 89 -5.76 -12.84 0.28
C GLN A 89 -5.16 -11.83 -0.70
N SER A 90 -5.46 -11.97 -2.00
CA SER A 90 -5.01 -11.04 -3.04
C SER A 90 -5.61 -9.64 -2.85
N ARG A 91 -6.90 -9.55 -2.53
CA ARG A 91 -7.56 -8.26 -2.20
C ARG A 91 -6.94 -7.58 -0.99
N SER A 92 -6.66 -8.35 0.07
CA SER A 92 -6.00 -7.83 1.28
C SER A 92 -4.60 -7.30 0.94
N LEU A 93 -3.77 -8.09 0.25
CA LEU A 93 -2.39 -7.73 -0.04
C LEU A 93 -2.27 -6.57 -1.05
N SER A 94 -3.01 -6.63 -2.17
CA SER A 94 -2.94 -5.60 -3.24
C SER A 94 -3.22 -4.19 -2.73
N ARG A 95 -4.07 -4.03 -1.71
CA ARG A 95 -4.39 -2.73 -1.10
C ARG A 95 -3.22 -2.11 -0.34
N ARG A 96 -2.29 -2.91 0.15
CA ARG A 96 -1.20 -2.52 1.08
C ARG A 96 0.21 -2.72 0.52
N VAL A 97 0.37 -3.16 -0.72
CA VAL A 97 1.70 -3.28 -1.37
C VAL A 97 2.10 -2.00 -2.10
N LEU A 98 3.29 -1.50 -1.78
CA LEU A 98 3.93 -0.36 -2.45
C LEU A 98 5.28 -0.82 -3.03
N CYS A 99 5.52 -0.55 -4.30
CA CYS A 99 6.78 -0.86 -4.98
C CYS A 99 7.70 0.36 -4.97
N LEU A 100 8.88 0.18 -4.38
CA LEU A 100 9.89 1.22 -4.23
C LEU A 100 10.72 1.39 -5.51
N PRO A 101 11.29 2.58 -5.74
CA PRO A 101 12.20 2.81 -6.86
C PRO A 101 13.42 1.88 -6.78
N ILE A 102 13.68 1.17 -7.88
CA ILE A 102 14.86 0.32 -8.07
C ILE A 102 15.25 0.33 -9.55
N TYR A 103 16.42 0.89 -9.84
CA TYR A 103 16.98 0.96 -11.18
C TYR A 103 18.50 1.23 -11.10
N PRO A 104 19.30 0.77 -12.09
CA PRO A 104 20.73 1.06 -12.14
C PRO A 104 21.00 2.56 -12.08
N GLY A 105 21.93 2.99 -11.23
CA GLY A 105 22.23 4.40 -11.00
C GLY A 105 21.23 5.15 -10.11
N LEU A 106 20.32 4.46 -9.40
CA LEU A 106 19.50 5.10 -8.35
C LEU A 106 20.42 5.81 -7.34
N PRO A 107 20.35 7.16 -7.21
CA PRO A 107 21.28 7.86 -6.33
C PRO A 107 21.04 7.47 -4.87
N ARG A 108 22.13 7.19 -4.15
CA ARG A 108 22.08 6.78 -2.73
C ARG A 108 21.30 7.76 -1.85
N HIS A 109 21.40 9.06 -2.12
CA HIS A 109 20.63 10.06 -1.37
C HIS A 109 19.12 9.94 -1.61
N ILE A 110 18.68 9.64 -2.85
CA ILE A 110 17.25 9.38 -3.16
C ILE A 110 16.79 8.11 -2.44
N GLN A 111 17.57 7.03 -2.48
CA GLN A 111 17.25 5.81 -1.74
C GLN A 111 17.12 6.06 -0.23
N ASN A 112 18.03 6.86 0.34
CA ASN A 112 17.94 7.26 1.75
C ASN A 112 16.67 8.09 2.02
N THR A 113 16.30 9.00 1.13
CA THR A 113 15.03 9.75 1.24
C THR A 113 13.83 8.81 1.24
N VAL A 114 13.83 7.77 0.39
CA VAL A 114 12.77 6.74 0.41
C VAL A 114 12.70 6.06 1.77
N ILE A 115 13.82 5.51 2.24
CA ILE A 115 13.91 4.76 3.50
C ILE A 115 13.42 5.63 4.67
N GLN A 116 13.98 6.82 4.84
CA GLN A 116 13.62 7.70 5.95
C GLN A 116 12.15 8.12 5.91
N THR A 117 11.62 8.43 4.72
CA THR A 117 10.19 8.77 4.59
C THR A 117 9.28 7.62 5.05
N LEU A 118 9.62 6.38 4.70
CA LEU A 118 8.84 5.21 5.10
C LEU A 118 8.92 4.98 6.61
N LEU A 119 10.12 5.07 7.20
CA LEU A 119 10.32 4.91 8.64
C LEU A 119 9.59 5.99 9.45
N ASP A 120 9.65 7.25 9.01
CA ASP A 120 8.91 8.37 9.62
C ASP A 120 7.40 8.11 9.61
N GLU A 121 6.84 7.74 8.45
CA GLU A 121 5.41 7.47 8.30
C GLU A 121 4.97 6.21 9.05
N SER A 122 5.87 5.25 9.29
CA SER A 122 5.60 4.08 10.12
C SER A 122 5.54 4.39 11.62
N SER A 123 6.30 5.41 12.06
CA SER A 123 6.39 5.81 13.46
C SER A 123 5.28 6.76 13.88
N ARG A 124 4.64 7.45 12.92
CA ARG A 124 3.47 8.30 13.17
C ARG A 124 2.30 7.42 13.62
N ARG A 125 1.96 7.49 14.92
CA ARG A 125 0.70 6.93 15.44
C ARG A 125 -0.44 7.45 14.59
N SER A 126 -1.28 6.55 14.08
CA SER A 126 -2.50 6.88 13.36
C SER A 126 -3.26 7.93 14.16
N GLN A 127 -3.25 9.18 13.71
CA GLN A 127 -4.25 10.12 14.19
C GLN A 127 -5.59 9.58 13.69
N PRO A 128 -6.57 9.33 14.57
CA PRO A 128 -7.90 9.01 14.10
C PRO A 128 -8.34 10.15 13.18
N GLN A 129 -8.76 9.79 11.97
CA GLN A 129 -9.46 10.69 11.07
C GLN A 129 -10.62 11.27 11.86
N ASN A 130 -10.47 12.52 12.31
CA ASN A 130 -11.54 13.27 12.94
C ASN A 130 -12.51 13.56 11.79
N THR A 131 -13.46 12.67 11.57
CA THR A 131 -14.58 12.89 10.66
C THR A 131 -15.26 14.16 11.15
N ARG A 132 -15.00 15.28 10.48
CA ARG A 132 -15.80 16.49 10.62
C ARG A 132 -17.19 16.17 10.09
N PHE A 133 -18.01 15.55 10.93
CA PHE A 133 -19.45 15.65 10.83
C PHE A 133 -19.79 17.13 11.00
N CYS A 134 -20.23 17.76 9.91
CA CYS A 134 -20.87 19.06 9.97
C CYS A 134 -22.35 18.79 9.66
N PRO A 135 -23.27 18.91 10.64
CA PRO A 135 -24.69 18.85 10.35
C PRO A 135 -25.09 20.22 9.80
N GLN A 136 -25.47 20.28 8.53
CA GLN A 136 -26.28 21.41 8.05
C GLN A 136 -27.69 20.90 7.84
N ILE A 137 -28.48 21.07 8.90
CA ILE A 137 -29.94 21.13 8.82
C ILE A 137 -30.26 22.36 7.96
N ASN A 138 -31.10 22.20 6.95
CA ASN A 138 -32.05 23.24 6.58
C ASN A 138 -33.42 22.59 6.42
N ALA A 139 -34.37 23.15 7.18
CA ALA A 139 -35.75 22.77 7.25
C ALA A 139 -36.50 23.22 5.98
N SER A 140 -37.28 22.31 5.40
CA SER A 140 -38.52 22.64 4.70
C SER A 140 -39.30 21.34 4.51
N GLU A 141 -40.30 21.18 5.36
CA GLU A 141 -41.59 20.49 5.18
C GLU A 141 -41.81 19.73 3.85
N LEU A 142 -42.17 18.45 3.94
CA LEU A 142 -43.57 18.03 3.74
C LEU A 142 -43.78 16.54 4.10
N MET A 143 -44.63 16.37 5.12
CA MET A 143 -45.73 15.41 5.19
C MET A 143 -45.44 13.92 5.42
N GLU A 144 -45.62 13.55 6.69
CA GLU A 144 -46.42 12.43 7.21
C GLU A 144 -46.42 11.09 6.46
N HIS A 145 -45.89 10.05 7.10
CA HIS A 145 -46.75 8.98 7.62
C HIS A 145 -46.04 8.21 8.73
N ARG A 146 -46.66 8.25 9.91
CA ARG A 146 -46.31 7.51 11.14
C ARG A 146 -46.49 6.01 10.94
N LEU A 147 -45.48 5.21 11.28
CA LEU A 147 -45.66 3.90 11.93
C LEU A 147 -44.49 3.62 12.88
N SER A 148 -44.83 3.28 14.11
CA SER A 148 -43.97 3.18 15.30
C SER A 148 -43.46 1.75 15.51
N LEU A 149 -42.14 1.60 15.79
CA LEU A 149 -41.39 0.74 16.77
C LEU A 149 -41.87 -0.69 17.16
N PRO A 150 -40.99 -1.60 17.69
CA PRO A 150 -39.74 -1.33 18.41
C PRO A 150 -38.50 -2.23 18.16
N ASP A 151 -37.35 -1.66 18.53
CA ASP A 151 -36.24 -2.20 19.34
C ASP A 151 -35.97 -3.71 19.39
N SER A 152 -34.74 -4.14 19.06
CA SER A 152 -33.94 -5.09 19.85
C SER A 152 -32.59 -5.47 19.21
N GLU A 153 -31.54 -5.29 20.03
CA GLU A 153 -30.33 -6.12 20.19
C GLU A 153 -29.23 -6.16 19.11
N CYS A 154 -28.21 -5.38 19.42
CA CYS A 154 -26.79 -5.59 19.14
C CYS A 154 -26.31 -7.01 19.54
N LYS A 155 -25.75 -7.80 18.60
CA LYS A 155 -24.89 -8.95 18.92
C LYS A 155 -23.64 -9.00 18.02
N ARG A 156 -22.50 -9.08 18.70
CA ARG A 156 -21.13 -9.31 18.21
C ARG A 156 -21.07 -10.51 17.25
N ILE A 157 -20.20 -10.41 16.25
CA ILE A 157 -19.67 -11.56 15.53
C ILE A 157 -18.16 -11.38 15.36
N TYR A 158 -17.46 -12.49 15.64
CA TYR A 158 -16.03 -12.82 15.68
C TYR A 158 -15.11 -12.08 14.70
#